data_AF-A0A0F9KJH0-F1
#
_entry.id   AF-A0A0F9KJH0-F1
#
_cell.length_a   1.000
_cell.length_b   1.000
_cell.length_c   1.000
_cell.angle_alpha   90.00
_cell.angle_beta   90.00
_cell.angle_gamma   90.00
#
_symmetry.space_group_name_H-M   'P 1'
#
loop_
_entity.id
_entity.type
_entity.pdbx_description
1 polymer ?
#
loop_
_entity_poly.entity_id
_entity_poly.type
_entity_poly.pdbx_seq_one_letter_code
_entity_poly.pdbx_strand_id
1 'polypeptide(L)'
;TGRHDAARIDRQLYGRAARQGDPGSHITFVSLEDDLMRVFYGRKLRPFIAITAWGRGWVPGFIARPLVNLAQWASERRNSGIRKNLLKADGSLEELLAFSGRGE
;
A
#
# COMPACT_ATOMS: atom_id res chain seq x y z
N THR A 1 2.37 2.91 -13.61
CA THR A 1 1.22 3.83 -13.51
C THR A 1 0.17 3.12 -12.69
N GLY A 2 -0.09 3.62 -11.48
CA GLY A 2 -0.91 2.98 -10.46
C GLY A 2 -0.64 3.66 -9.13
N ARG A 3 -1.39 3.27 -8.08
CA ARG A 3 -1.17 3.82 -6.75
C ARG A 3 -0.10 3.03 -6.00
N HIS A 4 0.81 3.72 -5.29
CA HIS A 4 1.88 3.04 -4.57
C HIS A 4 1.37 2.38 -3.28
N ASP A 5 2.16 1.46 -2.72
CA ASP A 5 1.85 0.80 -1.45
C ASP A 5 1.82 1.73 -0.24
N ALA A 6 2.41 2.93 -0.37
CA ALA A 6 2.44 3.94 0.67
C ALA A 6 2.02 5.30 0.14
N ALA A 7 1.11 5.96 0.86
CA ALA A 7 0.61 7.29 0.53
C ALA A 7 1.72 8.36 0.54
N ARG A 8 2.81 8.12 1.26
CA ARG A 8 3.99 8.99 1.25
C ARG A 8 4.64 9.06 -0.14
N ILE A 9 4.74 7.93 -0.83
CA ILE A 9 5.41 7.85 -2.15
C ILE A 9 4.55 8.58 -3.20
N ASP A 10 3.23 8.41 -3.14
CA ASP A 10 2.30 9.17 -3.99
C ASP A 10 2.45 10.68 -3.78
N ARG A 11 2.47 11.15 -2.52
CA ARG A 11 2.65 12.58 -2.22
C ARG A 11 3.99 13.12 -2.71
N GLN A 12 5.05 12.31 -2.67
CA GLN A 12 6.35 12.70 -3.23
C GLN A 12 6.27 12.87 -4.75
N LEU A 13 5.53 12.01 -5.45
CA LEU A 13 5.30 12.16 -6.88
C LEU A 13 4.47 13.42 -7.18
N TYR A 14 3.39 13.65 -6.43
CA TYR A 14 2.53 14.83 -6.61
C TYR A 14 3.30 16.13 -6.33
N GLY A 15 4.19 16.13 -5.34
CA GLY A 15 5.04 17.28 -5.00
C GLY A 15 6.06 17.66 -6.08
N ARG A 16 6.19 16.88 -7.17
CA ARG A 16 7.07 17.24 -8.31
C ARG A 16 6.42 18.22 -9.30
N ALA A 17 5.09 18.33 -9.32
CA ALA A 17 4.36 19.05 -10.38
C ALA A 17 4.18 20.56 -10.12
N ALA A 18 4.50 21.05 -8.91
CA ALA A 18 4.27 22.44 -8.49
C ALA A 18 5.33 22.88 -7.47
N ARG A 19 6.47 23.39 -7.93
CA ARG A 19 7.54 23.88 -7.05
C ARG A 19 7.49 25.40 -6.97
N GLN A 20 7.91 25.98 -5.84
CA GLN A 20 8.04 27.44 -5.67
C GLN A 20 6.77 28.26 -5.97
N GLY A 21 5.58 27.66 -5.79
CA GLY A 21 4.31 28.34 -6.06
C GLY A 21 3.81 28.21 -7.49
N ASP A 22 4.51 27.47 -8.35
CA ASP A 22 4.04 27.18 -9.71
C ASP A 22 2.72 26.39 -9.67
N PRO A 23 1.75 26.71 -10.54
CA PRO A 23 0.53 25.93 -10.65
C PRO A 23 0.86 24.51 -11.15
N GLY A 24 0.28 23.49 -10.52
CA GLY A 24 0.45 22.11 -10.94
C GLY A 24 -0.79 21.28 -10.66
N SER A 25 -0.93 20.19 -11.41
CA SER A 25 -1.99 19.20 -11.24
C SER A 25 -1.42 17.80 -11.29
N HIS A 26 -2.14 16.85 -10.70
CA HIS A 26 -1.80 15.44 -10.76
C HIS A 26 -3.06 14.64 -11.04
N ILE A 27 -2.91 13.57 -11.82
CA ILE A 27 -3.97 12.61 -12.11
C ILE A 27 -3.40 11.24 -11.79
N THR A 28 -4.19 10.42 -11.10
CA THR A 28 -3.83 9.04 -10.80
C THR A 28 -4.89 8.12 -11.39
N PHE A 29 -4.44 7.19 -12.22
CA PHE A 29 -5.25 6.11 -12.75
C PHE A 29 -5.01 4.87 -11.90
N VAL A 30 -6.09 4.19 -11.51
CA VAL A 30 -6.06 2.98 -10.67
C VAL A 30 -7.01 1.97 -11.26
N SER A 31 -6.54 0.73 -11.38
CA SER A 31 -7.37 -0.41 -11.78
C SER A 31 -7.69 -1.30 -10.58
N LEU A 32 -8.82 -2.00 -10.65
CA LEU A 32 -9.16 -3.05 -9.68
C LEU A 32 -8.20 -4.25 -9.77
N GLU A 33 -7.52 -4.39 -10.91
CA GLU A 33 -6.55 -5.44 -11.18
C GLU A 33 -5.12 -5.08 -10.74
N ASP A 34 -4.89 -3.86 -10.25
CA ASP A 34 -3.58 -3.46 -9.74
C ASP A 34 -3.15 -4.32 -8.54
N ASP A 35 -1.86 -4.54 -8.35
CA ASP A 35 -1.37 -5.46 -7.30
C ASP A 35 -1.77 -5.04 -5.88
N LEU A 36 -1.70 -3.73 -5.57
CA LEU A 36 -2.19 -3.16 -4.31
C LEU A 36 -3.65 -3.57 -4.04
N MET A 37 -4.46 -3.47 -5.09
CA MET A 37 -5.87 -3.77 -5.07
C MET A 37 -6.11 -5.28 -4.99
N ARG A 38 -5.39 -6.10 -5.74
CA ARG A 38 -5.48 -7.57 -5.68
C ARG A 38 -5.16 -8.13 -4.30
N VAL A 39 -4.14 -7.59 -3.64
CA VAL A 39 -3.74 -8.02 -2.29
C VAL A 39 -4.81 -7.63 -1.26
N PHE A 40 -5.46 -6.48 -1.44
CA PHE A 40 -6.50 -5.99 -0.54
C PHE A 40 -7.87 -6.64 -0.81
N TYR A 41 -8.24 -6.83 -2.08
CA TYR A 41 -9.44 -7.47 -2.56
C TYR A 41 -9.34 -8.99 -2.47
N GLY A 42 -9.20 -9.49 -1.24
CA GLY A 42 -9.38 -10.91 -0.96
C GLY A 42 -10.76 -11.40 -1.42
N ARG A 43 -10.97 -12.71 -1.30
CA ARG A 43 -12.18 -13.44 -1.78
C ARG A 43 -13.51 -12.82 -1.35
N LYS A 44 -13.56 -12.07 -0.24
CA LYS A 44 -14.77 -11.48 0.35
C LYS A 44 -15.21 -10.14 -0.27
N LEU A 45 -14.28 -9.29 -0.74
CA LEU A 45 -14.60 -7.98 -1.32
C LEU A 45 -14.84 -8.04 -2.83
N ARG A 46 -14.24 -9.03 -3.48
CA ARG A 46 -14.37 -9.30 -4.93
C ARG A 46 -15.82 -9.40 -5.43
N PRO A 47 -16.76 -10.13 -4.78
CA PRO A 47 -18.14 -10.22 -5.28
C PRO A 47 -18.89 -8.88 -5.18
N PHE A 48 -18.68 -8.10 -4.13
CA PHE A 48 -19.33 -6.80 -3.94
C PHE A 48 -18.89 -5.81 -5.02
N ILE A 49 -17.58 -5.75 -5.28
CA ILE A 49 -17.01 -4.87 -6.30
C ILE A 49 -17.44 -5.31 -7.70
N ALA A 50 -17.44 -6.62 -7.98
CA ALA A 50 -17.89 -7.17 -9.25
C ALA A 50 -19.35 -6.78 -9.53
N ILE A 51 -20.24 -6.84 -8.53
CA ILE A 51 -21.64 -6.39 -8.67
C ILE A 51 -21.72 -4.89 -8.94
N THR A 52 -20.94 -4.06 -8.23
CA THR A 52 -20.96 -2.61 -8.43
C THR A 52 -20.32 -2.14 -9.75
N ALA A 53 -19.37 -2.91 -10.28
CA ALA A 53 -18.72 -2.66 -11.57
C ALA A 53 -19.50 -3.27 -12.74
N TRP A 54 -20.42 -4.21 -12.48
CA TRP A 54 -21.22 -4.88 -13.50
C TRP A 54 -22.12 -3.85 -14.22
N GLY A 55 -21.89 -3.69 -15.52
CA GLY A 55 -22.71 -2.86 -16.40
C GLY A 55 -22.24 -1.42 -16.60
N ARG A 56 -21.23 -0.91 -15.86
CA ARG A 56 -20.71 0.45 -16.04
C ARG A 56 -19.24 0.56 -16.46
N GLY A 57 -18.45 -0.51 -16.31
CA GLY A 57 -17.03 -0.51 -16.69
C GLY A 57 -16.12 0.36 -15.80
N TRP A 58 -16.68 1.24 -14.96
CA TRP A 58 -15.96 2.01 -13.95
C TRP A 58 -16.63 1.95 -12.58
N VAL A 59 -15.84 2.06 -11.51
CA VAL A 59 -16.35 2.19 -10.14
C VAL A 59 -16.62 3.67 -9.84
N PRO A 60 -17.80 4.03 -9.31
CA PRO A 60 -18.08 5.41 -8.92
C PRO A 60 -17.05 5.98 -7.94
N GLY A 61 -16.65 7.24 -8.13
CA GLY A 61 -15.58 7.88 -7.36
C GLY A 61 -15.79 7.91 -5.85
N PHE A 62 -17.06 7.95 -5.38
CA PHE A 62 -17.39 7.91 -3.95
C PHE A 62 -17.13 6.55 -3.31
N ILE A 63 -17.11 5.45 -4.09
CA ILE A 63 -16.76 4.11 -3.63
C ILE A 63 -15.26 3.86 -3.86
N ALA A 64 -14.75 4.25 -5.04
CA ALA A 64 -13.37 3.99 -5.42
C ALA A 64 -12.38 4.66 -4.47
N ARG A 65 -12.54 5.95 -4.17
CA ARG A 65 -11.63 6.72 -3.30
C ARG A 65 -11.42 6.09 -1.92
N PRO A 66 -12.46 5.84 -1.09
CA PRO A 66 -12.26 5.26 0.23
C PRO A 66 -11.67 3.85 0.15
N LEU A 67 -12.06 3.08 -0.86
CA LEU A 67 -11.59 1.72 -1.06
C LEU A 67 -10.08 1.68 -1.36
N VAL A 68 -9.60 2.55 -2.25
CA VAL A 68 -8.17 2.65 -2.56
C VAL A 68 -7.38 3.17 -1.35
N ASN A 69 -7.94 4.08 -0.56
CA ASN A 69 -7.32 4.59 0.66
C ASN A 69 -7.15 3.48 1.71
N LEU A 70 -8.17 2.64 1.88
CA LEU A 70 -8.13 1.52 2.81
C LEU A 70 -7.12 0.45 2.38
N ALA A 71 -7.02 0.19 1.07
CA ALA A 71 -6.01 -0.70 0.51
C ALA A 71 -4.58 -0.25 0.84
N GLN A 72 -4.28 1.04 0.63
CA GLN A 72 -2.98 1.60 1.02
C GLN A 72 -2.71 1.50 2.52
N TRP A 73 -3.69 1.88 3.35
CA TRP A 73 -3.55 1.82 4.80
C TRP A 73 -3.26 0.38 5.27
N ALA A 74 -3.94 -0.61 4.69
CA ALA A 74 -3.71 -2.01 4.99
C ALA A 74 -2.30 -2.45 4.58
N SER A 75 -1.82 -2.03 3.40
CA SER A 75 -0.46 -2.31 2.91
C SER A 75 0.60 -1.68 3.83
N GLU A 76 0.44 -0.41 4.20
CA GLU A 76 1.31 0.28 5.14
C GLU A 76 1.36 -0.41 6.52
N ARG A 77 0.20 -0.84 7.03
CA ARG A 77 0.10 -1.58 8.30
C ARG A 77 0.81 -2.92 8.23
N ARG A 78 0.63 -3.67 7.14
CA ARG A 78 1.32 -4.94 6.90
C ARG A 78 2.84 -4.75 6.87
N ASN A 79 3.31 -3.76 6.12
CA ASN A 79 4.74 -3.44 6.01
C ASN A 79 5.33 -3.01 7.36
N SER A 80 4.59 -2.25 8.16
CA SER A 80 4.99 -1.92 9.53
C SER A 80 5.12 -3.17 10.41
N GLY A 81 4.17 -4.11 10.31
CA GLY A 81 4.22 -5.39 11.03
C GLY A 81 5.42 -6.25 10.64
N ILE A 82 5.70 -6.38 9.34
CA ILE A 82 6.87 -7.12 8.83
C ILE A 82 8.16 -6.55 9.40
N ARG A 83 8.34 -5.22 9.34
CA ARG A 83 9.54 -4.56 9.91
C ARG A 83 9.70 -4.83 11.41
N LYS A 84 8.61 -4.77 12.18
CA LYS A 84 8.64 -5.08 13.62
C LYS A 84 9.03 -6.53 13.89
N ASN A 85 8.52 -7.47 13.10
CA ASN A 85 8.84 -8.88 13.26
C ASN A 85 10.30 -9.16 12.89
N LEU A 86 10.81 -8.50 11.84
CA LEU A 86 12.21 -8.60 11.43
C LEU A 86 13.14 -8.10 12.55
N LEU A 87 12.86 -6.93 13.13
CA LEU A 87 13.63 -6.40 14.26
C LEU A 87 13.60 -7.31 15.50
N LYS A 88 12.47 -7.97 15.78
CA LYS A 88 12.37 -8.92 16.88
C LYS A 88 13.20 -10.18 16.63
N ALA A 89 13.14 -10.72 15.41
CA ALA A 89 13.92 -11.90 15.03
C ALA A 89 15.43 -11.62 15.10
N ASP A 90 15.84 -10.43 14.66
CA ASP A 90 17.23 -9.96 14.75
C ASP A 90 17.69 -9.88 16.21
N GLY A 91 16.90 -9.26 17.10
CA GLY A 91 17.20 -9.20 18.53
C GLY A 91 17.30 -10.59 19.20
N SER A 92 16.41 -11.53 18.87
CA SER A 92 16.51 -12.90 19.37
C SER A 92 17.74 -13.64 18.84
N LEU A 93 18.15 -13.38 17.60
CA LEU A 93 19.36 -13.96 17.02
C LEU A 93 20.61 -13.41 17.70
N GLU A 94 20.68 -12.11 17.95
CA GLU A 94 21.78 -11.48 18.69
C GLU A 94 21.93 -12.08 20.10
N GLU A 95 20.83 -12.29 20.82
CA GLU A 95 20.84 -12.90 22.15
C GLU A 95 21.39 -14.33 22.11
N LEU A 96 20.97 -15.14 21.13
CA LEU A 96 21.47 -16.51 20.96
C LEU A 96 22.97 -16.54 20.61
N LEU A 97 23.43 -15.65 19.74
CA LEU A 97 24.83 -15.55 19.34
C LEU A 97 25.73 -15.00 20.46
N ALA A 98 25.18 -14.12 21.32
CA ALA A 98 25.88 -13.66 22.51
C ALA A 98 26.12 -14.80 23.51
N PHE A 99 25.17 -15.75 23.62
CA PHE A 99 25.29 -16.92 24.47
C PHE A 99 26.23 -17.99 23.91
N SER A 100 26.32 -18.15 22.58
CA SER A 100 27.20 -19.16 21.97
C SER A 100 28.69 -18.81 22.04
N GLY A 101 29.05 -17.62 22.52
CA GLY A 101 30.39 -17.06 22.41
C GLY A 101 30.71 -16.72 20.94
N ARG A 102 31.44 -15.62 20.72
CA ARG A 102 32.09 -15.43 19.41
C ARG A 102 33.09 -16.58 19.29
N GLY A 103 32.80 -17.55 18.42
CA GLY A 103 33.82 -18.50 17.99
C GLY A 103 34.95 -17.69 17.39
N GLU A 104 36.09 -17.67 18.10
CA GLU A 104 37.38 -17.51 17.45
C GLU A 104 37.62 -18.69 16.51
#